data_AF-A0A350QI89-F1
#
_entry.id   AF-A0A350QI89-F1
#
_cell.length_a   1.000
_cell.length_b   1.000
_cell.length_c   1.000
_cell.angle_alpha   90.00
_cell.angle_beta   90.00
_cell.angle_gamma   90.00
#
_symmetry.space_group_name_H-M   'P 1'
#
loop_
_entity.id
_entity.type
_entity.pdbx_description
1 polymer ?
#
loop_
_entity_poly.entity_id
_entity_poly.type
_entity_poly.pdbx_seq_one_letter_code
_entity_poly.pdbx_strand_id
1 'polypeptide(L)'
;MTVDLSDLLPPIKKTEFQRKLRSLLDQDVEGFSWEEKLALINSEALKLDIERNAEPENKGKPWSDHELRLVLNMAPIRDSVMLLSKALKRGHGSIEQIYRWAGQSPDRIESERSDHAFVQQIVKIRKELGWKSVGGNK
;
A
#
# COMPACT_ATOMS: atom_id res chain seq x y z
N MET A 1 4.87 -26.24 -11.71
CA MET A 1 5.54 -24.97 -12.05
C MET A 1 5.07 -24.56 -13.43
N THR A 2 4.13 -23.62 -13.51
CA THR A 2 3.81 -22.93 -14.77
C THR A 2 4.98 -22.00 -15.06
N VAL A 3 5.74 -22.29 -16.11
CA VAL A 3 6.73 -21.36 -16.64
C VAL A 3 5.94 -20.22 -17.29
N ASP A 4 6.09 -19.01 -16.74
CA ASP A 4 5.55 -17.82 -17.40
C ASP A 4 6.36 -17.62 -18.70
N LEU A 5 5.68 -17.67 -19.85
CA LEU A 5 6.31 -17.50 -21.16
C LEU A 5 6.98 -16.12 -21.31
N SER A 6 6.64 -15.16 -20.44
CA SER A 6 7.30 -13.85 -20.38
C SER A 6 8.77 -13.92 -19.89
N ASP A 7 9.14 -14.96 -19.13
CA ASP A 7 10.51 -15.18 -18.63
C ASP A 7 11.48 -15.67 -19.71
N LEU A 8 10.95 -16.09 -20.87
CA LEU A 8 11.73 -16.59 -22.01
C LEU A 8 12.04 -15.51 -23.07
N LEU A 9 11.55 -14.29 -22.88
CA LEU A 9 11.80 -13.20 -23.81
C LEU A 9 13.20 -12.61 -23.62
N PRO A 10 13.97 -12.39 -24.70
CA PRO A 10 15.27 -11.73 -24.58
C PRO A 10 15.10 -10.31 -24.02
N PRO A 11 16.07 -9.82 -23.22
CA PRO A 11 16.00 -8.47 -22.66
C PRO A 11 15.96 -7.43 -23.77
N ILE A 12 14.93 -6.58 -23.76
CA ILE A 12 14.79 -5.51 -24.75
C ILE A 12 15.60 -4.27 -24.35
N LYS A 13 16.06 -3.50 -25.34
CA LYS A 13 16.82 -2.27 -25.08
C LYS A 13 15.92 -1.22 -24.38
N LYS A 14 16.51 -0.41 -23.49
CA LYS A 14 15.81 0.68 -22.77
C LYS A 14 14.96 1.57 -23.69
N THR A 15 15.52 2.00 -24.82
CA THR A 15 14.84 2.87 -25.79
C THR A 15 13.66 2.17 -26.46
N GLU A 16 13.80 0.88 -26.74
CA GLU A 16 12.72 0.06 -27.30
C GLU A 16 11.59 -0.14 -26.29
N PHE A 17 11.91 -0.44 -25.03
CA PHE A 17 10.94 -0.53 -23.94
C PHE A 17 10.16 0.77 -23.78
N GLN A 18 10.85 1.91 -23.70
CA GLN A 18 10.21 3.22 -23.55
C GLN A 18 9.26 3.54 -24.71
N ARG A 19 9.65 3.22 -25.95
CA ARG A 19 8.80 3.42 -27.13
C ARG A 19 7.55 2.54 -27.10
N LYS A 20 7.70 1.25 -26.81
CA LYS A 20 6.57 0.31 -26.69
C LYS A 20 5.62 0.71 -25.57
N LEU A 21 6.16 1.07 -24.40
CA LEU A 21 5.37 1.52 -23.26
C LEU A 21 4.59 2.78 -23.60
N ARG A 22 5.23 3.82 -24.15
CA ARG A 22 4.51 5.06 -24.54
C ARG A 22 3.40 4.77 -25.55
N SER A 23 3.69 4.00 -26.58
CA SER A 23 2.69 3.61 -27.58
C SER A 23 1.49 2.84 -26.98
N LEU A 24 1.69 2.11 -25.88
CA LEU A 24 0.59 1.48 -25.15
C LEU A 24 -0.16 2.50 -24.28
N LEU A 25 0.58 3.35 -23.56
CA LEU A 25 0.02 4.40 -22.70
C LEU A 25 -0.69 5.51 -23.45
N ASP A 26 -0.50 5.65 -24.76
CA ASP A 26 -1.18 6.63 -25.61
C ASP A 26 -2.51 6.10 -26.19
N GLN A 27 -2.78 4.79 -26.13
CA GLN A 27 -4.04 4.20 -26.63
C GLN A 27 -5.21 4.51 -25.71
N ASP A 28 -6.34 4.95 -26.25
CA ASP A 28 -7.55 5.17 -25.44
C ASP A 28 -8.01 3.88 -24.76
N VAL A 29 -8.47 4.02 -23.52
CA VAL A 29 -9.12 2.94 -22.77
C VAL A 29 -10.60 3.25 -22.77
N GLU A 30 -11.41 2.31 -23.28
CA GLU A 30 -12.85 2.51 -23.39
C GLU A 30 -13.48 2.87 -22.04
N GLY A 31 -14.22 3.98 -22.01
CA GLY A 31 -14.90 4.46 -20.81
C GLY A 31 -14.00 5.13 -19.76
N PHE A 32 -12.73 5.38 -20.05
CA PHE A 32 -11.80 6.01 -19.12
C PHE A 32 -11.36 7.39 -19.61
N SER A 33 -11.43 8.37 -18.71
CA SER A 33 -10.68 9.63 -18.83
C SER A 33 -9.17 9.39 -18.67
N TRP A 34 -8.36 10.40 -19.01
CA TRP A 34 -6.92 10.37 -18.77
C TRP A 34 -6.56 10.16 -17.29
N GLU A 35 -7.32 10.79 -16.39
CA GLU A 35 -7.11 10.69 -14.94
C GLU A 35 -7.39 9.27 -14.42
N GLU A 36 -8.49 8.66 -14.86
CA GLU A 36 -8.83 7.27 -14.52
C GLU A 36 -7.82 6.29 -15.10
N LYS A 37 -7.35 6.54 -16.33
CA LYS A 37 -6.30 5.74 -16.96
C LYS A 37 -4.98 5.82 -16.21
N LEU A 38 -4.57 7.02 -15.77
CA LEU A 38 -3.39 7.18 -14.92
C LEU A 38 -3.54 6.44 -13.59
N ALA A 39 -4.72 6.47 -12.97
CA ALA A 39 -4.99 5.72 -11.75
C ALA A 39 -4.85 4.20 -11.97
N LEU A 40 -5.35 3.69 -13.10
CA LEU A 40 -5.20 2.29 -13.51
C LEU A 40 -3.72 1.91 -13.72
N ILE A 41 -2.96 2.70 -14.48
CA ILE A 41 -1.53 2.46 -14.74
C ILE A 41 -0.76 2.36 -13.43
N ASN A 42 -0.98 3.33 -12.52
CA ASN A 42 -0.32 3.33 -11.21
C ASN A 42 -0.72 2.13 -10.35
N SER A 43 -1.97 1.67 -10.46
CA SER A 43 -2.44 0.45 -9.77
C SER A 43 -1.74 -0.80 -10.29
N GLU A 44 -1.67 -0.99 -11.61
CA GLU A 44 -1.01 -2.17 -12.20
C GLU A 44 0.50 -2.18 -11.94
N ALA A 45 1.17 -1.02 -12.02
CA ALA A 45 2.59 -0.91 -11.67
C ALA A 45 2.85 -1.32 -10.21
N LEU A 46 1.96 -0.95 -9.28
CA LEU A 46 2.06 -1.35 -7.88
C LEU A 46 1.83 -2.85 -7.70
N LYS A 47 0.84 -3.44 -8.38
CA LYS A 47 0.61 -4.90 -8.34
C LYS A 47 1.83 -5.67 -8.81
N LEU A 48 2.44 -5.25 -9.92
CA LEU A 48 3.67 -5.85 -10.43
C LEU A 48 4.85 -5.71 -9.44
N ASP A 49 4.99 -4.57 -8.76
CA ASP A 49 6.01 -4.39 -7.70
C ASP A 49 5.76 -5.36 -6.54
N ILE A 50 4.50 -5.57 -6.15
CA ILE A 50 4.11 -6.52 -5.09
C ILE A 50 4.39 -7.96 -5.50
N GLU A 51 4.07 -8.35 -6.73
CA GLU A 51 4.26 -9.71 -7.25
C GLU A 51 5.74 -10.07 -7.42
N ARG A 52 6.57 -9.10 -7.83
CA ARG A 52 7.99 -9.34 -8.13
C ARG A 52 8.93 -9.17 -6.94
N ASN A 53 8.57 -8.37 -5.94
CA ASN A 53 9.38 -8.26 -4.74
C ASN A 53 9.06 -9.37 -3.75
N ALA A 54 10.11 -9.91 -3.13
CA ALA A 54 9.99 -10.99 -2.16
C ALA A 54 9.04 -10.65 -1.01
N GLU A 55 8.45 -11.69 -0.42
CA GLU A 55 7.67 -11.60 0.81
C GLU A 55 8.40 -10.72 1.84
N PRO A 56 7.71 -9.74 2.46
CA PRO A 56 8.37 -8.80 3.35
C PRO A 56 9.13 -9.53 4.46
N GLU A 57 10.37 -9.13 4.73
CA GLU A 57 11.23 -9.77 5.74
C GLU A 57 10.58 -9.81 7.13
N ASN A 58 9.72 -8.82 7.43
CA ASN A 58 8.99 -8.71 8.68
C ASN A 58 7.52 -9.16 8.59
N LYS A 59 7.17 -9.98 7.60
CA LYS A 59 5.84 -10.60 7.51
C LYS A 59 5.54 -11.44 8.75
N GLY A 60 4.34 -11.27 9.31
CA GLY A 60 3.88 -11.99 10.50
C GLY A 60 4.54 -11.60 11.82
N LYS A 61 5.63 -10.80 11.81
CA LYS A 61 6.26 -10.33 13.05
C LYS A 61 5.37 -9.30 13.77
N PRO A 62 5.39 -9.23 15.11
CA PRO A 62 4.69 -8.18 15.86
C PRO A 62 5.16 -6.78 15.44
N TRP A 63 4.28 -5.78 15.54
CA TRP A 63 4.63 -4.38 15.35
C TRP A 63 5.15 -3.77 16.64
N SER A 64 6.23 -3.00 16.56
CA SER A 64 6.71 -2.20 17.67
C SER A 64 5.97 -0.86 17.76
N ASP A 65 5.89 -0.29 18.96
CA ASP A 65 5.33 1.05 19.17
C ASP A 65 6.09 2.09 18.32
N HIS A 66 7.39 1.91 18.09
CA HIS A 66 8.18 2.80 17.24
C HIS A 66 7.76 2.73 15.76
N GLU A 67 7.60 1.53 15.19
CA GLU A 67 7.11 1.37 13.83
C GLU A 67 5.70 1.99 13.67
N LEU A 68 4.80 1.77 14.63
CA LEU A 68 3.46 2.36 14.58
C LEU A 68 3.50 3.89 14.63
N ARG A 69 4.41 4.49 15.42
CA ARG A 69 4.61 5.93 15.41
C ARG A 69 5.11 6.43 14.07
N LEU A 70 6.04 5.74 13.41
CA LEU A 70 6.50 6.13 12.07
C LEU A 70 5.36 6.11 11.06
N VAL A 71 4.53 5.05 11.08
CA VAL A 71 3.37 4.94 10.20
C VAL A 71 2.38 6.08 10.44
N LEU A 72 1.96 6.31 11.69
CA LEU A 72 0.93 7.30 12.00
C LEU A 72 1.40 8.76 11.95
N ASN A 73 2.72 9.01 11.86
CA ASN A 73 3.25 10.36 11.58
C ASN A 73 3.21 10.71 10.08
N MET A 74 2.92 9.75 9.20
CA MET A 74 2.75 10.01 7.77
C MET A 74 1.27 9.99 7.38
N ALA A 75 0.93 10.74 6.32
CA ALA A 75 -0.43 10.75 5.80
C ALA A 75 -0.81 9.39 5.18
N PRO A 76 -2.09 8.96 5.26
CA PRO A 76 -2.56 7.69 4.72
C PRO A 76 -2.72 7.74 3.19
N ILE A 77 -1.66 8.08 2.47
CA ILE A 77 -1.61 8.17 1.00
C ILE A 77 -0.69 7.10 0.40
N ARG A 78 -0.88 6.79 -0.88
CA ARG A 78 -0.14 5.73 -1.60
C ARG A 78 1.38 5.87 -1.44
N ASP A 79 1.91 7.08 -1.60
CA ASP A 79 3.35 7.34 -1.52
C ASP A 79 3.91 7.04 -0.12
N SER A 80 3.14 7.34 0.93
CA SER A 80 3.54 7.02 2.31
C SER A 80 3.49 5.52 2.57
N VAL A 81 2.45 4.83 2.09
CA VAL A 81 2.35 3.36 2.18
C VAL A 81 3.52 2.68 1.47
N MET A 82 3.90 3.18 0.28
CA MET A 82 5.04 2.65 -0.47
C MET A 82 6.39 2.93 0.19
N LEU A 83 6.58 4.12 0.76
CA LEU A 83 7.80 4.45 1.47
C LEU A 83 7.96 3.59 2.73
N LEU A 84 6.89 3.50 3.54
CA LEU A 84 6.89 2.78 4.81
C LEU A 84 7.02 1.27 4.61
N SER A 85 6.40 0.68 3.58
CA SER A 85 6.54 -0.76 3.30
C SER A 85 8.00 -1.14 3.05
N LYS A 86 8.72 -0.33 2.26
CA LYS A 86 10.14 -0.51 1.95
C LYS A 86 11.02 -0.25 3.17
N ALA A 87 10.79 0.86 3.86
CA ALA A 87 11.61 1.25 5.03
C ALA A 87 11.48 0.25 6.19
N LEU A 88 10.28 -0.24 6.46
CA LEU A 88 10.02 -1.17 7.57
C LEU A 88 10.12 -2.64 7.17
N LYS A 89 10.32 -2.92 5.87
CA LYS A 89 10.29 -4.27 5.29
C LYS A 89 9.00 -5.03 5.63
N ARG A 90 7.87 -4.32 5.49
CA ARG A 90 6.50 -4.77 5.81
C ARG A 90 5.66 -4.74 4.53
N GLY A 91 4.56 -5.49 4.49
CA GLY A 91 3.66 -5.50 3.34
C GLY A 91 2.80 -4.24 3.26
N HIS A 92 2.51 -3.74 2.06
CA HIS A 92 1.66 -2.57 1.85
C HIS A 92 0.31 -2.69 2.58
N GLY A 93 -0.37 -3.83 2.44
CA GLY A 93 -1.66 -4.07 3.10
C GLY A 93 -1.61 -4.03 4.63
N SER A 94 -0.46 -4.36 5.24
CA SER A 94 -0.29 -4.25 6.70
C SER A 94 -0.16 -2.79 7.17
N ILE A 95 0.48 -1.94 6.36
CA ILE A 95 0.53 -0.48 6.60
C ILE A 95 -0.87 0.13 6.43
N GLU A 96 -1.57 -0.22 5.35
CA GLU A 96 -2.95 0.23 5.11
C GLU A 96 -3.90 -0.17 6.24
N GLN A 97 -3.72 -1.37 6.79
CA GLN A 97 -4.50 -1.86 7.91
C GLN A 97 -4.28 -1.03 9.18
N ILE A 98 -3.05 -0.54 9.43
CA ILE A 98 -2.75 0.38 10.54
C ILE A 98 -3.55 1.67 10.37
N TYR A 99 -3.50 2.29 9.19
CA TYR A 99 -4.28 3.51 8.92
C TYR A 99 -5.78 3.28 9.05
N ARG A 100 -6.29 2.14 8.57
CA ARG A 100 -7.72 1.79 8.66
C ARG A 100 -8.19 1.70 10.10
N TRP A 101 -7.46 0.99 10.97
CA TRP A 101 -7.80 0.86 12.38
C TRP A 101 -7.58 2.15 13.17
N ALA A 102 -6.51 2.89 12.85
CA ALA A 102 -6.29 4.21 13.44
C ALA A 102 -7.44 5.18 13.11
N GLY A 103 -8.02 5.06 11.91
CA GLY A 103 -9.16 5.84 11.41
C GLY A 103 -10.55 5.43 11.93
N GLN A 104 -10.70 4.26 12.56
CA GLN A 104 -12.03 3.78 12.99
C GLN A 104 -12.55 4.49 14.25
N SER A 105 -13.88 4.55 14.37
CA SER A 105 -14.54 5.05 15.58
C SER A 105 -14.23 4.17 16.79
N PRO A 106 -14.15 4.74 18.01
CA PRO A 106 -14.03 3.96 19.24
C PRO A 106 -15.11 2.89 19.36
N ASP A 107 -16.37 3.22 19.07
CA ASP A 107 -17.51 2.29 19.19
C ASP A 107 -17.34 1.04 18.30
N ARG A 108 -16.88 1.23 17.06
CA ARG A 108 -16.64 0.10 16.15
C ARG A 108 -15.49 -0.78 16.62
N ILE A 109 -14.42 -0.15 17.11
CA ILE A 109 -13.28 -0.88 17.65
C ILE A 109 -13.71 -1.71 18.86
N GLU A 110 -14.51 -1.13 19.75
CA GLU A 110 -15.06 -1.82 20.91
C GLU A 110 -15.94 -3.01 20.48
N SER A 111 -16.82 -2.81 19.49
CA SER A 111 -17.72 -3.89 19.04
C SER A 111 -17.02 -5.01 18.26
N GLU A 112 -15.99 -4.70 17.49
CA GLU A 112 -15.36 -5.68 16.57
C GLU A 112 -14.03 -6.24 17.09
N ARG A 113 -13.29 -5.50 17.92
CA ARG A 113 -11.87 -5.72 18.23
C ARG A 113 -11.46 -5.24 19.64
N SER A 114 -12.36 -5.26 20.62
CA SER A 114 -12.11 -4.86 22.03
C SER A 114 -10.79 -5.42 22.58
N ASP A 115 -10.53 -6.71 22.38
CA ASP A 115 -9.38 -7.40 22.99
C ASP A 115 -8.23 -7.69 22.01
N HIS A 116 -8.30 -7.17 20.79
CA HIS A 116 -7.31 -7.47 19.77
C HIS A 116 -6.02 -6.67 20.02
N ALA A 117 -5.00 -7.32 20.59
CA ALA A 117 -3.74 -6.69 21.04
C ALA A 117 -3.13 -5.70 20.03
N PHE A 118 -3.01 -6.07 18.76
CA PHE A 118 -2.49 -5.19 17.70
C PHE A 118 -3.36 -3.93 17.49
N VAL A 119 -4.69 -4.07 17.51
CA VAL A 119 -5.62 -2.93 17.34
C VAL A 119 -5.53 -2.02 18.57
N GLN A 120 -5.47 -2.59 19.77
CA GLN A 120 -5.30 -1.83 21.01
C GLN A 120 -3.98 -1.08 21.06
N GLN A 121 -2.91 -1.67 20.53
CA GLN A 121 -1.62 -1.01 20.35
C GLN A 121 -1.74 0.20 19.40
N ILE A 122 -2.42 0.06 18.26
CA ILE A 122 -2.69 1.18 17.34
C ILE A 122 -3.51 2.28 18.04
N VAL A 123 -4.53 1.90 18.82
CA VAL A 123 -5.36 2.86 19.58
C VAL A 123 -4.56 3.62 20.62
N LYS A 124 -3.63 2.95 21.31
CA LYS A 124 -2.69 3.60 22.24
C LYS A 124 -1.84 4.64 21.49
N ILE A 125 -1.18 4.23 20.40
CA ILE A 125 -0.27 5.12 19.66
C ILE A 125 -1.01 6.29 18.99
N ARG A 126 -2.20 6.08 18.42
CA ARG A 126 -2.96 7.19 17.81
C ARG A 126 -3.38 8.23 18.85
N LYS A 127 -3.71 7.81 20.08
CA LYS A 127 -4.03 8.72 21.20
C LYS A 127 -2.80 9.50 21.63
N GLU A 128 -1.64 8.83 21.77
CA GLU A 128 -0.36 9.48 22.08
C GLU A 128 0.00 10.59 21.08
N LEU A 129 -0.25 10.35 19.79
CA LEU A 129 0.07 11.29 18.71
C LEU A 129 -1.01 12.36 18.47
N GLY A 130 -2.16 12.29 19.16
CA GLY A 130 -3.31 13.14 18.85
C GLY A 130 -3.82 12.95 17.41
N TRP A 131 -3.60 11.77 16.83
CA TRP A 131 -3.92 11.48 15.44
C TRP A 131 -5.44 11.48 15.26
N LYS A 132 -5.91 12.31 14.32
CA LYS A 132 -7.32 12.40 13.95
C LYS A 132 -7.50 11.81 12.57
N SER A 133 -8.56 11.03 12.40
CA SER A 133 -8.95 10.54 11.08
C SER A 133 -9.09 11.73 10.14
N VAL A 134 -8.27 11.74 9.08
CA VAL A 134 -8.24 12.82 8.07
C VAL A 134 -9.43 12.75 7.09
N GLY A 135 -10.38 11.83 7.30
CA GLY A 135 -11.51 11.62 6.37
C GLY A 135 -12.81 11.12 7.01
N GLY A 136 -13.05 11.42 8.29
CA GLY A 136 -14.19 10.88 9.05
C GLY A 136 -15.42 11.77 9.20
N ASN A 137 -15.49 12.94 8.55
CA ASN A 137 -16.69 13.79 8.55
C ASN A 137 -17.26 13.90 7.13
N LYS A 138 -18.12 12.95 6.77
CA LYS A 138 -19.26 13.18 5.89
C LYS A 138 -20.45 12.38 6.42
#